data_AF-A0A3A5MH42-F1
#
_entry.id   AF-A0A3A5MH42-F1
#
_cell.length_a   1.000
_cell.length_b   1.000
_cell.length_c   1.000
_cell.angle_alpha   90.00
_cell.angle_beta   90.00
_cell.angle_gamma   90.00
#
_symmetry.space_group_name_H-M   'P 1'
#
loop_
_entity.id
_entity.type
_entity.pdbx_description
1 polymer ?
#
loop_
_entity_poly.entity_id
_entity_poly.type
_entity_poly.pdbx_seq_one_letter_code
_entity_poly.pdbx_strand_id
1 'polypeptide(L)'
;MSASRTGLSGAGVSDPSEPSDLSELSGRREGSEKSARAGFAASAAGVVAPIVPRVLTGRGDLVLLVGLTDRTLEVARAMIVRANGGELRVGGLLTAPGVDRVDDRRSAGAARAAGVERQHPVFVAFGLGNSRVDVSTDFAQRAASLAVLRADQVWVVADAALKAADTDRWVQVVAAAVPVDGAIGIGRESTSTPETLASLGLPVLWHATVEPAPPTTRRAARGMAGNGSR
;
A
#
# COMPACT_ATOMS: atom_id res chain seq x y z
N MET A 1 2.47 59.20 -33.57
CA MET A 1 3.60 58.75 -34.42
C MET A 1 3.52 57.23 -34.44
N SER A 2 2.82 56.64 -35.43
CA SER A 2 3.38 56.17 -36.73
C SER A 2 4.50 55.14 -36.54
N ALA A 3 4.57 53.98 -37.17
CA ALA A 3 3.73 53.25 -38.13
C ALA A 3 4.34 51.81 -38.21
N SER A 4 3.54 50.74 -38.26
CA SER A 4 3.25 49.92 -39.45
C SER A 4 4.40 49.12 -40.08
N ARG A 5 4.19 47.79 -40.18
CA ARG A 5 4.45 46.83 -41.29
C ARG A 5 3.87 45.48 -40.80
N THR A 6 2.81 44.85 -41.31
CA THR A 6 2.43 44.44 -42.69
C THR A 6 3.55 43.62 -43.35
N GLY A 7 3.38 42.36 -43.77
CA GLY A 7 2.24 41.45 -43.88
C GLY A 7 2.64 40.22 -44.73
N LEU A 8 1.61 39.48 -45.17
CA LEU A 8 1.54 38.38 -46.16
C LEU A 8 1.78 36.94 -45.69
N SER A 9 1.11 35.91 -46.23
CA SER A 9 -0.17 35.66 -46.97
C SER A 9 -0.02 34.28 -47.65
N GLY A 10 -1.11 33.53 -47.80
CA GLY A 10 -1.25 32.33 -48.65
C GLY A 10 -1.81 31.14 -47.85
N ALA A 11 -3.08 30.73 -47.84
CA ALA A 11 -4.17 30.67 -48.83
C ALA A 11 -4.00 29.59 -49.92
N GLY A 12 -4.98 28.66 -49.96
CA GLY A 12 -5.15 27.62 -50.98
C GLY A 12 -5.34 26.21 -50.38
N VAL A 13 -6.37 25.38 -50.63
CA VAL A 13 -7.74 25.44 -51.23
C VAL A 13 -8.33 24.01 -51.03
N SER A 14 -9.66 23.91 -51.04
CA SER A 14 -10.61 22.77 -51.04
C SER A 14 -10.19 21.50 -51.84
N ASP A 15 -10.77 20.29 -51.72
CA ASP A 15 -12.20 19.90 -51.78
C ASP A 15 -12.37 18.37 -51.47
N PRO A 16 -13.61 17.83 -51.29
CA PRO A 16 -13.93 16.50 -50.77
C PRO A 16 -14.28 15.46 -51.85
N SER A 17 -14.26 14.16 -51.49
CA SER A 17 -15.01 13.07 -52.16
C SER A 17 -15.07 11.81 -51.28
N GLU A 18 -16.24 11.51 -50.71
CA GLU A 18 -16.79 10.13 -50.53
C GLU A 18 -17.31 9.62 -51.90
N PRO A 19 -17.76 8.35 -52.14
CA PRO A 19 -18.33 7.36 -51.21
C PRO A 19 -18.05 5.84 -51.52
N SER A 20 -18.81 4.96 -50.85
CA SER A 20 -19.13 3.53 -51.15
C SER A 20 -18.17 2.49 -50.52
N ASP A 21 -18.62 1.45 -49.79
CA ASP A 21 -19.83 0.65 -49.91
C ASP A 21 -20.41 0.20 -48.54
N LEU A 22 -21.74 0.25 -48.46
CA LEU A 22 -22.58 -0.52 -47.56
C LEU A 22 -23.26 -1.62 -48.39
N SER A 23 -23.52 -2.77 -47.76
CA SER A 23 -24.17 -4.01 -48.25
C SER A 23 -23.13 -5.08 -48.61
N GLU A 24 -23.11 -6.27 -48.01
CA GLU A 24 -24.24 -7.20 -47.92
C GLU A 24 -24.01 -8.33 -46.88
N LEU A 25 -25.15 -8.80 -46.34
CA LEU A 25 -25.47 -10.19 -45.95
C LEU A 25 -24.71 -10.79 -44.75
N SER A 26 -25.30 -10.78 -43.56
CA SER A 26 -26.31 -11.77 -43.12
C SER A 26 -25.89 -13.22 -43.39
N GLY A 27 -25.37 -13.87 -42.35
CA GLY A 27 -24.97 -15.27 -42.37
C GLY A 27 -24.93 -15.86 -40.96
N ARG A 28 -26.08 -15.88 -40.29
CA ARG A 28 -26.32 -16.63 -39.05
C ARG A 28 -26.22 -18.14 -39.32
N ARG A 29 -25.21 -18.84 -38.81
CA ARG A 29 -25.27 -20.27 -38.47
C ARG A 29 -24.44 -20.58 -37.22
N GLU A 30 -25.13 -21.14 -36.24
CA GLU A 30 -24.60 -21.75 -35.03
C GLU A 30 -23.82 -23.03 -35.32
N GLY A 31 -22.89 -23.35 -34.42
CA GLY A 31 -22.49 -24.73 -34.12
C GLY A 31 -21.24 -25.24 -34.82
N SER A 32 -20.08 -25.12 -34.15
CA SER A 32 -19.14 -26.24 -34.06
C SER A 32 -18.10 -25.98 -32.97
N GLU A 33 -18.41 -26.46 -31.76
CA GLU A 33 -17.41 -26.80 -30.76
C GLU A 33 -16.49 -27.87 -31.35
N LYS A 34 -15.26 -27.49 -31.71
CA LYS A 34 -14.20 -28.46 -31.98
C LYS A 34 -12.87 -27.93 -31.48
N SER A 35 -12.63 -28.19 -30.20
CA SER A 35 -11.39 -28.76 -29.67
C SER A 35 -10.11 -28.38 -30.43
N ALA A 36 -9.57 -27.22 -30.10
CA ALA A 36 -8.14 -27.00 -30.16
C ALA A 36 -7.62 -26.96 -28.71
N ARG A 37 -7.46 -28.15 -28.12
CA ARG A 37 -6.55 -28.35 -27.00
C ARG A 37 -5.13 -28.11 -27.51
N ALA A 38 -4.75 -26.85 -27.68
CA ALA A 38 -3.36 -26.45 -27.70
C ALA A 38 -2.88 -26.55 -26.25
N GLY A 39 -2.17 -27.64 -25.96
CA GLY A 39 -1.52 -27.84 -24.69
C GLY A 39 -0.56 -26.70 -24.43
N PHE A 40 -0.95 -25.78 -23.54
CA PHE A 40 0.03 -25.07 -22.74
C PHE A 40 0.55 -26.10 -21.75
N ALA A 41 1.59 -26.83 -22.17
CA ALA A 41 2.45 -27.51 -21.22
C ALA A 41 2.97 -26.40 -20.30
N ALA A 42 2.31 -26.24 -19.15
CA ALA A 42 2.80 -25.43 -18.06
C ALA A 42 4.18 -26.02 -17.74
N SER A 43 5.22 -25.34 -18.22
CA SER A 43 6.57 -25.59 -17.78
C SER A 43 6.54 -25.36 -16.29
N ALA A 44 6.54 -26.46 -15.53
CA ALA A 44 6.77 -26.45 -14.10
C ALA A 44 8.24 -26.07 -13.87
N ALA A 45 8.60 -24.85 -14.26
CA ALA A 45 9.74 -24.17 -13.71
C ALA A 45 9.43 -24.04 -12.22
N GLY A 46 10.14 -24.81 -11.40
CA GLY A 46 9.93 -24.86 -9.96
C GLY A 46 9.91 -23.45 -9.40
N VAL A 47 8.72 -22.95 -9.09
CA VAL A 47 8.55 -21.76 -8.27
C VAL A 47 9.04 -22.18 -6.89
N VAL A 48 10.32 -21.91 -6.61
CA VAL A 48 10.83 -21.96 -5.25
C VAL A 48 10.00 -20.95 -4.48
N ALA A 49 9.04 -21.44 -3.70
CA ALA A 49 8.24 -20.57 -2.86
C ALA A 49 9.20 -19.73 -2.00
N PRO A 50 9.07 -18.39 -1.99
CA PRO A 50 9.97 -17.54 -1.24
C PRO A 50 9.95 -17.99 0.22
N ILE A 51 11.13 -18.25 0.78
CA ILE A 51 11.25 -18.61 2.20
C ILE A 51 10.80 -17.40 3.00
N VAL A 52 9.69 -17.54 3.70
CA VAL A 52 9.14 -16.47 4.52
C VAL A 52 9.97 -16.31 5.79
N PRO A 53 10.57 -15.13 6.05
CA PRO A 53 11.34 -14.90 7.26
C PRO A 53 10.48 -15.06 8.51
N ARG A 54 11.06 -15.68 9.55
CA ARG A 54 10.43 -15.69 10.87
C ARG A 54 10.53 -14.31 11.50
N VAL A 55 9.51 -13.93 12.27
CA VAL A 55 9.55 -12.70 13.07
C VAL A 55 10.66 -12.83 14.12
N LEU A 56 11.48 -11.79 14.26
CA LEU A 56 12.49 -11.74 15.31
C LEU A 56 11.85 -11.61 16.69
N THR A 57 12.31 -12.41 17.64
CA THR A 57 11.80 -12.47 19.01
C THR A 57 12.90 -12.33 20.07
N GLY A 58 14.12 -11.98 19.64
CA GLY A 58 15.24 -11.73 20.53
C GLY A 58 15.03 -10.50 21.40
N ARG A 59 15.80 -10.44 22.48
CA ARG A 59 15.69 -9.40 23.51
C ARG A 59 16.22 -8.09 22.96
N GLY A 60 15.38 -7.06 22.94
CA GLY A 60 15.74 -5.78 22.35
C GLY A 60 15.83 -5.76 20.83
N ASP A 61 15.45 -6.85 20.15
CA ASP A 61 15.28 -6.83 18.69
C ASP A 61 14.20 -5.79 18.36
N LEU A 62 14.50 -4.91 17.41
CA LEU A 62 13.60 -3.85 16.95
C LEU A 62 12.99 -4.26 15.62
N VAL A 63 11.73 -4.69 15.68
CA VAL A 63 10.91 -5.07 14.51
C VAL A 63 10.05 -3.88 14.10
N LEU A 64 10.29 -3.35 12.91
CA LEU A 64 9.60 -2.20 12.37
C LEU A 64 8.48 -2.65 11.42
N LEU A 65 7.25 -2.21 11.68
CA LEU A 65 6.12 -2.36 10.78
C LEU A 65 5.81 -1.03 10.12
N VAL A 66 5.83 -0.98 8.79
CA VAL A 66 5.63 0.25 8.03
C VAL A 66 4.33 0.15 7.25
N GLY A 67 3.44 1.12 7.41
CA GLY A 67 2.21 1.18 6.62
C GLY A 67 1.65 2.58 6.41
N LEU A 68 0.62 2.66 5.60
CA LEU A 68 -0.02 3.93 5.21
C LEU A 68 -1.14 4.38 6.16
N THR A 69 -1.72 3.43 6.90
CA THR A 69 -2.94 3.64 7.70
C THR A 69 -2.73 3.23 9.15
N ASP A 70 -3.68 3.62 9.99
CA ASP A 70 -3.72 3.26 11.42
C ASP A 70 -3.80 1.74 11.66
N ARG A 71 -4.18 0.96 10.63
CA ARG A 71 -4.20 -0.50 10.66
C ARG A 71 -2.84 -1.13 10.93
N THR A 72 -1.76 -0.41 10.62
CA THR A 72 -0.39 -0.83 10.96
C THR A 72 -0.23 -1.08 12.46
N LEU A 73 -0.91 -0.29 13.30
CA LEU A 73 -0.89 -0.45 14.76
C LEU A 73 -1.56 -1.75 15.20
N GLU A 74 -2.68 -2.10 14.58
CA GLU A 74 -3.44 -3.33 14.87
C GLU A 74 -2.66 -4.57 14.41
N VAL A 75 -2.01 -4.49 13.26
CA VAL A 75 -1.10 -5.54 12.80
C VAL A 75 0.08 -5.71 13.76
N ALA A 76 0.69 -4.63 14.24
CA ALA A 76 1.77 -4.71 15.22
C ALA A 76 1.33 -5.41 16.51
N ARG A 77 0.12 -5.11 17.01
CA ARG A 77 -0.47 -5.82 18.16
C ARG A 77 -0.66 -7.30 17.87
N ALA A 78 -1.16 -7.65 16.69
CA ALA A 78 -1.30 -9.05 16.27
C ALA A 78 0.07 -9.76 16.17
N MET A 79 1.12 -9.08 15.68
CA MET A 79 2.49 -9.62 15.66
C MET A 79 2.99 -9.92 17.07
N ILE A 80 2.78 -9.01 18.03
CA ILE A 80 3.18 -9.20 19.43
C ILE A 80 2.51 -10.45 20.02
N VAL A 81 1.20 -10.62 19.79
CA VAL A 81 0.48 -11.82 20.26
C VAL A 81 1.07 -13.09 19.64
N ARG A 82 1.36 -13.09 18.34
CA ARG A 82 1.97 -14.26 17.65
C ARG A 82 3.40 -14.54 18.08
N ALA A 83 4.16 -13.49 18.41
CA ALA A 83 5.51 -13.60 18.97
C ALA A 83 5.51 -14.04 20.44
N ASN A 84 4.32 -14.22 21.04
CA ASN A 84 4.12 -14.57 22.45
C ASN A 84 4.72 -13.53 23.42
N GLY A 85 4.67 -12.24 23.03
CA GLY A 85 5.15 -11.14 23.84
C GLY A 85 5.96 -10.11 23.05
N GLY A 86 6.09 -8.92 23.62
CA GLY A 86 6.76 -7.79 23.01
C GLY A 86 6.21 -6.46 23.51
N GLU A 87 7.00 -5.41 23.38
CA GLU A 87 6.56 -4.05 23.66
C GLU A 87 6.17 -3.33 22.38
N LEU A 88 5.05 -2.62 22.40
CA LEU A 88 4.58 -1.81 21.30
C LEU A 88 5.10 -0.38 21.43
N ARG A 89 5.57 0.18 20.31
CA ARG A 89 5.92 1.59 20.13
C ARG A 89 5.29 2.12 18.85
N VAL A 90 5.18 3.44 18.72
CA VAL A 90 4.68 4.09 17.50
C VAL A 90 5.67 5.08 16.93
N GLY A 91 5.63 5.30 15.61
CA GLY A 91 6.45 6.28 14.92
C GLY A 91 5.77 6.87 13.69
N GLY A 92 6.40 7.89 13.12
CA GLY A 92 5.88 8.61 11.96
C GLY A 92 4.58 9.33 12.28
N LEU A 93 3.57 9.18 11.42
CA LEU A 93 2.27 9.83 11.61
C LEU A 93 1.33 9.07 12.55
N LEU A 94 1.69 7.86 12.99
CA LEU A 94 0.86 7.13 13.95
C LEU A 94 0.98 7.72 15.35
N THR A 95 -0.16 7.77 16.03
CA THR A 95 -0.25 8.11 17.45
C THR A 95 -1.12 7.09 18.16
N ALA A 96 -0.72 6.65 19.35
CA ALA A 96 -1.50 5.77 20.18
C ALA A 96 -1.41 6.23 21.65
N PRO A 97 -2.54 6.49 22.33
CA PRO A 97 -2.51 6.90 23.74
C PRO A 97 -1.79 5.89 24.62
N GLY A 98 -0.91 6.38 25.49
CA GLY A 98 -0.13 5.53 26.41
C GLY A 98 0.95 4.68 25.76
N VAL A 99 1.27 4.92 24.48
CA VAL A 99 2.33 4.21 23.75
C VAL A 99 3.46 5.16 23.42
N ASP A 100 4.68 4.81 23.83
CA ASP A 100 5.86 5.65 23.61
C ASP A 100 6.25 5.72 22.13
N ARG A 101 6.81 6.87 21.76
CA ARG A 101 7.24 7.16 20.39
C ARG A 101 8.68 6.73 20.11
N VAL A 102 8.92 6.32 18.86
CA VAL A 102 10.24 6.00 18.31
C VAL A 102 10.34 6.61 16.90
N ASP A 103 11.02 7.74 16.80
CA ASP A 103 11.16 8.53 15.56
C ASP A 103 12.63 8.84 15.21
N ASP A 104 13.57 8.57 16.12
CA ASP A 104 14.97 8.89 15.96
C ASP A 104 15.88 7.81 16.57
N ARG A 105 17.19 7.97 16.37
CA ARG A 105 18.19 7.01 16.84
C ARG A 105 18.20 6.88 18.37
N ARG A 106 17.90 7.97 19.08
CA ARG A 106 17.95 8.01 20.55
C ARG A 106 16.78 7.24 21.14
N SER A 107 15.57 7.53 20.68
CA SER A 107 14.34 6.85 21.06
C SER A 107 14.37 5.37 20.66
N ALA A 108 14.93 5.03 19.50
CA ALA A 108 15.16 3.63 19.10
C ALA A 108 16.14 2.92 20.05
N GLY A 109 17.27 3.54 20.39
CA GLY A 109 18.22 2.99 21.35
C GLY A 109 17.63 2.80 22.74
N ALA A 110 16.83 3.75 23.22
CA ALA A 110 16.13 3.64 24.49
C ALA A 110 15.08 2.51 24.47
N ALA A 111 14.35 2.34 23.36
CA ALA A 111 13.40 1.26 23.18
C ALA A 111 14.09 -0.12 23.25
N ARG A 112 15.22 -0.27 22.54
CA ARG A 112 16.03 -1.50 22.60
C ARG A 112 16.52 -1.80 24.00
N ALA A 113 17.07 -0.81 24.69
CA ALA A 113 17.55 -0.98 26.07
C ALA A 113 16.42 -1.46 27.00
N ALA A 114 15.22 -0.86 26.89
CA ALA A 114 14.05 -1.31 27.64
C ALA A 114 13.64 -2.75 27.27
N GLY A 115 13.68 -3.11 25.98
CA GLY A 115 13.42 -4.47 25.52
C GLY A 115 14.42 -5.50 26.05
N VAL A 116 15.70 -5.14 26.12
CA VAL A 116 16.72 -5.97 26.75
C VAL A 116 16.43 -6.13 28.24
N GLU A 117 16.19 -5.04 28.97
CA GLU A 117 15.91 -5.06 30.41
C GLU A 117 14.70 -5.95 30.75
N ARG A 118 13.64 -5.82 29.96
CA ARG A 118 12.37 -6.53 30.13
C ARG A 118 12.31 -7.89 29.41
N GLN A 119 13.40 -8.29 28.75
CA GLN A 119 13.58 -9.59 28.11
C GLN A 119 12.58 -9.89 26.97
N HIS A 120 12.23 -8.88 26.16
CA HIS A 120 11.28 -9.03 25.05
C HIS A 120 11.73 -8.27 23.78
N PRO A 121 11.20 -8.61 22.60
CA PRO A 121 11.36 -7.80 21.39
C PRO A 121 10.57 -6.48 21.50
N VAL A 122 10.90 -5.53 20.64
CA VAL A 122 10.21 -4.24 20.49
C VAL A 122 9.61 -4.16 19.10
N PHE A 123 8.31 -3.94 19.01
CA PHE A 123 7.59 -3.74 17.77
C PHE A 123 7.24 -2.27 17.60
N VAL A 124 7.67 -1.67 16.49
CA VAL A 124 7.39 -0.26 16.17
C VAL A 124 6.39 -0.20 15.02
N ALA A 125 5.17 0.28 15.27
CA ALA A 125 4.23 0.61 14.20
C ALA A 125 4.53 2.02 13.67
N PHE A 126 4.85 2.13 12.37
CA PHE A 126 5.26 3.38 11.75
C PHE A 126 4.32 3.78 10.60
N GLY A 127 3.73 4.96 10.71
CA GLY A 127 2.82 5.51 9.70
C GLY A 127 3.52 6.46 8.74
N LEU A 128 3.44 6.18 7.45
CA LEU A 128 3.93 7.09 6.41
C LEU A 128 2.89 8.13 5.98
N GLY A 129 1.61 7.87 6.24
CA GLY A 129 0.47 8.68 5.81
C GLY A 129 -0.16 8.19 4.52
N ASN A 130 -1.18 8.91 4.04
CA ASN A 130 -1.96 8.52 2.88
C ASN A 130 -1.18 8.74 1.56
N SER A 131 -0.89 7.65 0.84
CA SER A 131 -0.22 7.68 -0.47
C SER A 131 -1.13 8.05 -1.65
N ARG A 132 -2.45 8.20 -1.44
CA ARG A 132 -3.42 8.46 -2.54
C ARG A 132 -3.26 9.81 -3.25
N VAL A 133 -2.41 10.70 -2.75
CA VAL A 133 -2.20 12.06 -3.30
C VAL A 133 -0.78 12.21 -3.84
N ASP A 134 -0.22 11.15 -4.43
CA ASP A 134 1.19 11.01 -4.79
C ASP A 134 2.14 10.88 -3.59
N VAL A 135 3.22 10.13 -3.82
CA VAL A 135 4.42 10.08 -2.99
C VAL A 135 4.99 11.49 -2.92
N SER A 136 4.48 12.30 -2.00
CA SER A 136 4.92 13.67 -1.81
C SER A 136 6.34 13.70 -1.25
N THR A 137 7.02 14.85 -1.35
CA THR A 137 8.34 15.05 -0.73
C THR A 137 8.32 14.67 0.76
N ASP A 138 7.25 14.99 1.47
CA ASP A 138 7.08 14.63 2.88
C ASP A 138 7.00 13.12 3.10
N PHE A 139 6.35 12.39 2.19
CA PHE A 139 6.30 10.93 2.24
C PHE A 139 7.71 10.35 2.08
N ALA A 140 8.45 10.79 1.07
CA ALA A 140 9.81 10.32 0.80
C ALA A 140 10.75 10.66 1.97
N GLN A 141 10.61 11.86 2.56
CA GLN A 141 11.38 12.26 3.74
C GLN A 141 11.06 11.40 4.96
N ARG A 142 9.78 11.05 5.18
CA ARG A 142 9.38 10.12 6.24
C ARG A 142 9.92 8.71 5.99
N ALA A 143 9.85 8.20 4.77
CA ALA A 143 10.44 6.92 4.42
C ALA A 143 11.96 6.92 4.66
N ALA A 144 12.67 7.99 4.27
CA ALA A 144 14.10 8.14 4.53
C ALA A 144 14.44 8.14 6.04
N SER A 145 13.54 8.64 6.89
CA SER A 145 13.75 8.65 8.35
C SER A 145 13.81 7.25 8.98
N LEU A 146 13.23 6.24 8.32
CA LEU A 146 13.23 4.85 8.80
C LEU A 146 14.65 4.32 8.99
N ALA A 147 15.60 4.73 8.14
CA ALA A 147 16.99 4.29 8.21
C ALA A 147 17.68 4.68 9.54
N VAL A 148 17.24 5.77 10.17
CA VAL A 148 17.78 6.26 11.44
C VAL A 148 17.41 5.35 12.61
N LEU A 149 16.29 4.62 12.50
CA LEU A 149 15.83 3.70 13.54
C LEU A 149 16.69 2.43 13.62
N ARG A 150 17.40 2.10 12.53
CA ARG A 150 18.29 0.92 12.43
C ARG A 150 17.60 -0.38 12.79
N ALA A 151 16.33 -0.56 12.42
CA ALA A 151 15.55 -1.76 12.72
C ALA A 151 16.28 -3.05 12.33
N ASP A 152 16.12 -4.09 13.15
CA ASP A 152 16.73 -5.41 12.93
C ASP A 152 15.91 -6.24 11.94
N GLN A 153 14.62 -5.92 11.81
CA GLN A 153 13.71 -6.49 10.83
C GLN A 153 12.64 -5.47 10.42
N VAL A 154 12.31 -5.40 9.14
CA VAL A 154 11.32 -4.48 8.57
C VAL A 154 10.24 -5.25 7.80
N TRP A 155 9.00 -5.06 8.22
CA TRP A 155 7.81 -5.59 7.57
C TRP A 155 6.96 -4.47 7.00
N VAL A 156 6.48 -4.65 5.78
CA VAL A 156 5.55 -3.71 5.16
C VAL A 156 4.11 -4.21 5.35
N VAL A 157 3.23 -3.35 5.86
CA VAL A 157 1.80 -3.62 6.04
C VAL A 157 1.06 -3.04 4.84
N ALA A 158 0.58 -3.93 3.97
CA ALA A 158 -0.05 -3.57 2.71
C ALA A 158 -1.53 -3.98 2.69
N ASP A 159 -2.38 -3.04 2.31
CA ASP A 159 -3.81 -3.25 2.16
C ASP A 159 -4.12 -3.87 0.79
N ALA A 160 -4.73 -5.06 0.81
CA ALA A 160 -5.09 -5.79 -0.41
C ALA A 160 -6.21 -5.07 -1.21
N ALA A 161 -6.95 -4.16 -0.58
CA ALA A 161 -7.98 -3.36 -1.25
C ALA A 161 -7.39 -2.17 -2.05
N LEU A 162 -6.10 -1.87 -1.92
CA LEU A 162 -5.43 -0.88 -2.76
C LEU A 162 -5.04 -1.48 -4.11
N LYS A 163 -4.98 -0.63 -5.14
CA LYS A 163 -4.49 -1.04 -6.46
C LYS A 163 -3.04 -1.51 -6.34
N ALA A 164 -2.71 -2.62 -7.00
CA ALA A 164 -1.36 -3.19 -7.00
C ALA A 164 -0.28 -2.15 -7.34
N ALA A 165 -0.48 -1.37 -8.40
CA ALA A 165 0.45 -0.33 -8.82
C ALA A 165 0.67 0.77 -7.76
N ASP A 166 -0.38 1.14 -7.02
CA ASP A 166 -0.26 2.12 -5.94
C ASP A 166 0.55 1.53 -4.79
N THR A 167 0.28 0.27 -4.43
CA THR A 167 1.02 -0.47 -3.39
C THR A 167 2.49 -0.63 -3.74
N ASP A 168 2.79 -1.12 -4.94
CA ASP A 168 4.16 -1.27 -5.45
C ASP A 168 4.92 0.05 -5.37
N ARG A 169 4.32 1.16 -5.81
CA ARG A 169 5.00 2.47 -5.86
C ARG A 169 5.49 2.92 -4.49
N TRP A 170 4.68 2.84 -3.45
CA TRP A 170 5.10 3.29 -2.12
C TRP A 170 6.02 2.28 -1.42
N VAL A 171 5.82 0.97 -1.67
CA VAL A 171 6.72 -0.08 -1.15
C VAL A 171 8.13 0.12 -1.71
N GLN A 172 8.27 0.45 -2.99
CA GLN A 172 9.57 0.75 -3.60
C GLN A 172 10.26 1.96 -2.95
N VAL A 173 9.50 2.97 -2.53
CA VAL A 173 10.06 4.13 -1.81
C VAL A 173 10.58 3.72 -0.42
N VAL A 174 9.88 2.81 0.27
CA VAL A 174 10.35 2.26 1.54
C VAL A 174 11.58 1.37 1.35
N ALA A 175 11.55 0.49 0.35
CA ALA A 175 12.65 -0.42 0.02
C ALA A 175 13.92 0.34 -0.42
N ALA A 176 13.78 1.52 -1.00
CA ALA A 176 14.92 2.39 -1.30
C ALA A 176 15.56 3.03 -0.05
N ALA A 177 14.80 3.15 1.05
CA ALA A 177 15.28 3.72 2.30
C ALA A 177 15.85 2.66 3.28
N VAL A 178 15.21 1.49 3.34
CA VAL A 178 15.57 0.40 4.26
C VAL A 178 15.36 -0.98 3.59
N PRO A 179 16.18 -1.99 3.93
CA PRO A 179 15.91 -3.36 3.51
C PRO A 179 14.56 -3.81 4.07
N VAL A 180 13.69 -4.35 3.22
CA VAL A 180 12.39 -4.90 3.60
C VAL A 180 12.49 -6.42 3.61
N ASP A 181 12.19 -7.04 4.75
CA ASP A 181 12.28 -8.49 4.93
C ASP A 181 11.03 -9.21 4.40
N GLY A 182 9.89 -8.56 4.43
CA GLY A 182 8.66 -9.13 3.91
C GLY A 182 7.45 -8.21 4.01
N ALA A 183 6.30 -8.75 3.60
CA ALA A 183 5.03 -8.06 3.61
C ALA A 183 3.98 -8.80 4.46
N ILE A 184 3.07 -8.03 5.04
CA ILE A 184 1.88 -8.51 5.76
C ILE A 184 0.67 -7.90 5.08
N GLY A 185 -0.24 -8.76 4.62
CA GLY A 185 -1.48 -8.33 3.99
C GLY A 185 -2.59 -8.06 4.99
N ILE A 186 -3.41 -7.03 4.75
CA ILE A 186 -4.66 -6.75 5.47
C ILE A 186 -5.84 -6.63 4.51
N GLY A 187 -7.07 -6.83 4.99
CA GLY A 187 -8.30 -6.51 4.24
C GLY A 187 -8.87 -7.60 3.31
N ARG A 188 -8.57 -8.89 3.55
CA ARG A 188 -9.05 -9.99 2.68
C ARG A 188 -10.57 -10.17 2.67
N GLU A 189 -11.25 -9.80 3.74
CA GLU A 189 -12.71 -9.84 3.84
C GLU A 189 -13.43 -8.94 2.81
N SER A 190 -12.70 -8.06 2.11
CA SER A 190 -13.27 -7.15 1.11
C SER A 190 -12.89 -7.46 -0.35
N THR A 191 -11.96 -8.39 -0.64
CA THR A 191 -11.54 -8.69 -2.02
C THR A 191 -11.00 -10.11 -2.23
N SER A 192 -11.51 -10.78 -3.28
CA SER A 192 -11.21 -12.17 -3.68
C SER A 192 -9.87 -12.39 -4.40
N THR A 193 -8.94 -11.43 -4.38
CA THR A 193 -7.68 -11.49 -5.13
C THR A 193 -6.45 -11.26 -4.23
N PRO A 194 -5.84 -12.34 -3.69
CA PRO A 194 -4.58 -12.29 -2.93
C PRO A 194 -3.34 -11.96 -3.79
N GLU A 195 -3.49 -11.89 -5.12
CA GLU A 195 -2.39 -11.77 -6.08
C GLU A 195 -1.63 -10.44 -5.98
N THR A 196 -2.27 -9.38 -5.45
CA THR A 196 -1.71 -8.03 -5.27
C THR A 196 -0.43 -7.98 -4.42
N LEU A 197 -0.25 -8.91 -3.47
CA LEU A 197 0.98 -8.97 -2.66
C LEU A 197 2.03 -9.90 -3.27
N ALA A 198 1.60 -10.89 -4.06
CA ALA A 198 2.52 -11.78 -4.75
C ALA A 198 3.32 -11.03 -5.83
N SER A 199 2.75 -9.97 -6.41
CA SER A 199 3.45 -9.11 -7.38
C SER A 199 4.56 -8.25 -6.77
N LEU A 200 4.55 -8.02 -5.45
CA LEU A 200 5.59 -7.23 -4.76
C LEU A 200 6.95 -7.96 -4.72
N GLY A 201 6.99 -9.26 -5.01
CA GLY A 201 8.20 -10.07 -4.91
C GLY A 201 8.72 -10.24 -3.48
N LEU A 202 7.94 -9.83 -2.47
CA LEU A 202 8.28 -9.94 -1.05
C LEU A 202 7.68 -11.22 -0.46
N PRO A 203 8.37 -11.90 0.47
CA PRO A 203 7.77 -12.98 1.23
C PRO A 203 6.58 -12.48 2.04
N VAL A 204 5.41 -13.08 1.84
CA VAL A 204 4.19 -12.72 2.58
C VAL A 204 4.03 -13.67 3.76
N LEU A 205 4.08 -13.13 4.99
CA LEU A 205 4.09 -13.99 6.18
C LEU A 205 2.70 -14.46 6.62
N TRP A 206 1.70 -13.60 6.52
CA TRP A 206 0.29 -13.97 6.64
C TRP A 206 -0.60 -12.81 6.19
N HIS A 207 -1.89 -13.09 6.13
CA HIS A 207 -2.90 -12.05 6.05
C HIS A 207 -3.54 -11.89 7.42
N ALA A 208 -3.38 -10.73 8.03
CA ALA A 208 -4.01 -10.47 9.32
C ALA A 208 -5.50 -10.20 9.08
N THR A 209 -6.36 -10.97 9.75
CA THR A 209 -7.76 -10.58 9.92
C THR A 209 -7.77 -9.42 10.90
N VAL A 210 -7.97 -8.22 10.39
CA VAL A 210 -8.06 -7.01 11.20
C VAL A 210 -9.48 -6.52 11.04
N GLU A 211 -10.26 -6.53 12.13
CA GLU A 211 -11.69 -6.23 12.06
C GLU A 211 -11.93 -4.89 11.35
N PRO A 212 -12.82 -4.81 10.33
CA PRO A 212 -13.12 -3.57 9.62
C PRO A 212 -13.47 -2.46 10.62
N ALA A 213 -12.76 -1.34 10.58
CA ALA A 213 -13.07 -0.19 11.42
C ALA A 213 -14.51 0.22 11.10
N PRO A 214 -15.38 0.42 12.10
CA PRO A 214 -16.77 0.74 11.86
C PRO A 214 -16.86 2.00 11.00
N PRO A 215 -17.77 2.07 10.02
CA PRO A 215 -17.90 3.24 9.17
C PRO A 215 -18.18 4.45 10.05
N THR A 216 -17.22 5.39 10.11
CA THR A 216 -17.43 6.69 10.75
C THR A 216 -18.48 7.43 9.96
N THR A 217 -19.74 7.35 10.40
CA THR A 217 -20.84 8.17 9.87
C THR A 217 -20.64 9.61 10.31
N ARG A 218 -19.72 10.32 9.65
CA ARG A 218 -19.65 11.78 9.75
C ARG A 218 -20.77 12.41 8.91
N ARG A 219 -22.03 12.24 9.33
CA ARG A 219 -23.16 13.07 8.89
C ARG A 219 -24.36 12.97 9.84
N ALA A 220 -24.25 13.56 11.04
CA ALA A 220 -25.41 13.90 11.86
C ALA A 220 -25.09 15.07 12.81
N ALA A 221 -24.70 16.22 12.25
CA ALA A 221 -24.66 17.47 12.99
C ALA A 221 -24.86 18.65 12.02
N ARG A 222 -25.97 18.64 11.28
CA ARG A 222 -26.50 19.86 10.65
C ARG A 222 -27.99 19.67 10.37
N GLY A 223 -28.81 20.28 11.22
CA GLY A 223 -30.26 20.36 10.98
C GLY A 223 -31.13 20.08 12.19
N MET A 224 -30.92 20.78 13.31
CA MET A 224 -31.97 20.93 14.32
C MET A 224 -31.79 22.25 15.07
N ALA A 225 -31.96 23.35 14.34
CA ALA A 225 -32.19 24.67 14.90
C ALA A 225 -33.23 25.37 14.03
N GLY A 226 -34.38 25.66 14.62
CA GLY A 226 -35.45 26.47 14.04
C GLY A 226 -36.69 25.67 13.65
N ASN A 227 -37.69 25.62 14.53
CA ASN A 227 -38.92 26.37 14.30
C ASN A 227 -39.87 26.19 15.51
N GLY A 228 -40.30 27.30 16.11
CA GLY A 228 -41.18 27.28 17.28
C GLY A 228 -41.60 28.68 17.69
N SER A 229 -42.14 29.45 16.74
CA SER A 229 -42.93 30.65 17.03
C SER A 229 -44.39 30.34 16.73
N ARG A 230 -45.22 30.29 17.78
CA ARG A 230 -46.56 30.91 17.91
C ARG A 230 -47.26 30.37 19.15
#